data_AF-A0ABD0RJP0-F1
#
_entry.id   AF-A0ABD0RJP0-F1
#
_cell.length_a   1.000
_cell.length_b   1.000
_cell.length_c   1.000
_cell.angle_alpha   90.00
_cell.angle_beta   90.00
_cell.angle_gamma   90.00
#
_symmetry.space_group_name_H-M   'P 1'
#
loop_
_entity.id
_entity.type
_entity.pdbx_description
1 polymer ?
#
loop_
_entity_poly.entity_id
_entity_poly.type
_entity_poly.pdbx_seq_one_letter_code
_entity_poly.pdbx_strand_id
1 'polypeptide(L)'
;FDSVSSSKAHLMNSLINEKHNTFFHRNCPGSSRTRVLMDGVVEIAWFCPSGKNTDKFTDCVAFCNLHGVAGDHEKQLQILTEMASVNVVLLPRLDRNHKSAKTIQKLYKQRKPLICLLAEDESTVIETKKGKHKIGLKNRNHSEVSEELRGAINDCFSESSSTFRLEDVSKHSDTRVDEKDDDDCRKGREAAQQMISLSKNKHLTEIKESFLPHQGKLWHQWCQKNKELHRPQAHETEMDISRKQTEVRIIRQQQHKSDISAFIKLFINELNSHDANKKMYFLKWLRIFLDEHTSDDLASELRTDCESMMGNRSNLEKHILKTLAEEEDFNKYINYIHNPKDHFKSFIRDEVSRYMTDKFSVSVSPTMKENIKLMQQKIMKAAHESTEHVRINSGDVGLWLKSFTQKLSDVLISSEKDLNGVKHDDVDFNLLLDVTKQELPAIMSDISNRLNIETLIEKLDYTCKPDELLSDQLSISVLIFARC
;
A
#
# COMPACT_ATOMS: atom_id res chain seq x y z
N PHE A 1 47.33 11.69 2.63
CA PHE A 1 46.14 10.90 3.03
C PHE A 1 46.40 9.46 2.60
N ASP A 2 47.04 8.70 3.48
CA ASP A 2 47.38 7.30 3.21
C ASP A 2 46.11 6.46 3.19
N SER A 3 45.97 5.69 2.13
CA SER A 3 44.80 4.88 1.83
C SER A 3 44.64 3.75 2.85
N VAL A 4 43.56 3.77 3.62
CA VAL A 4 43.10 2.57 4.33
C VAL A 4 42.81 1.50 3.27
N SER A 5 43.41 0.31 3.42
CA SER A 5 43.35 -0.77 2.42
C SER A 5 41.95 -1.35 2.25
N SER A 6 41.06 -1.20 3.24
CA SER A 6 39.70 -1.73 3.25
C SER A 6 38.64 -0.63 3.16
N SER A 7 37.72 -0.77 2.21
CA SER A 7 36.53 0.10 2.13
C SER A 7 35.50 -0.33 3.17
N LYS A 8 34.94 0.61 3.94
CA LYS A 8 33.82 0.39 4.86
C LYS A 8 32.71 -0.48 4.26
N ALA A 9 32.19 -0.05 3.10
CA ALA A 9 31.08 -0.73 2.42
C ALA A 9 31.46 -2.15 2.00
N HIS A 10 32.75 -2.40 1.72
CA HIS A 10 33.25 -3.73 1.42
C HIS A 10 33.17 -4.66 2.64
N LEU A 11 33.59 -4.19 3.83
CA LEU A 11 33.43 -4.94 5.07
C LEU A 11 31.95 -5.20 5.40
N MET A 12 31.07 -4.22 5.17
CA MET A 12 29.63 -4.35 5.42
C MET A 12 28.98 -5.37 4.48
N ASN A 13 29.36 -5.39 3.21
CA ASN A 13 28.81 -6.36 2.24
C ASN A 13 29.10 -7.79 2.68
N SER A 14 30.32 -8.09 3.15
CA SER A 14 30.67 -9.43 3.65
C SER A 14 29.79 -9.89 4.82
N LEU A 15 29.28 -8.97 5.63
CA LEU A 15 28.35 -9.30 6.73
C LEU A 15 26.93 -9.63 6.22
N ILE A 16 26.47 -8.98 5.16
CA ILE A 16 25.11 -9.14 4.63
C ILE A 16 25.06 -10.27 3.59
N ASN A 17 25.89 -10.15 2.54
CA ASN A 17 25.88 -11.05 1.39
C ASN A 17 27.26 -11.13 0.72
N GLU A 18 27.78 -12.34 0.57
CA GLU A 18 29.06 -12.58 -0.12
C GLU A 18 28.92 -12.62 -1.64
N LYS A 19 27.70 -12.77 -2.18
CA LYS A 19 27.45 -12.97 -3.62
C LYS A 19 27.29 -11.67 -4.41
N HIS A 20 26.86 -10.59 -3.76
CA HIS A 20 26.67 -9.29 -4.41
C HIS A 20 26.89 -8.14 -3.43
N ASN A 21 27.23 -6.97 -3.98
CA ASN A 21 27.42 -5.76 -3.20
C ASN A 21 26.06 -5.14 -2.85
N THR A 22 25.78 -5.00 -1.54
CA THR A 22 24.60 -4.29 -1.03
C THR A 22 24.87 -2.79 -0.94
N PHE A 23 26.04 -2.42 -0.43
CA PHE A 23 26.56 -1.06 -0.41
C PHE A 23 27.65 -0.91 -1.46
N PHE A 24 27.56 0.16 -2.24
CA PHE A 24 28.55 0.41 -3.28
C PHE A 24 29.88 0.89 -2.68
N HIS A 25 30.99 0.33 -3.19
CA HIS A 25 32.34 0.61 -2.73
C HIS A 25 33.28 0.92 -3.90
N ARG A 26 34.49 1.40 -3.58
CA ARG A 26 35.45 1.99 -4.53
C ARG A 26 35.95 1.05 -5.63
N ASN A 27 35.68 -0.25 -5.49
CA ASN A 27 36.07 -1.24 -6.50
C ASN A 27 34.86 -1.68 -7.35
N CYS A 28 33.68 -1.10 -7.13
CA CYS A 28 32.51 -1.35 -7.97
C CYS A 28 32.66 -0.60 -9.31
N PRO A 29 32.20 -1.17 -10.44
CA PRO A 29 32.12 -0.47 -11.72
C PRO A 29 31.32 0.83 -11.59
N GLY A 30 31.77 1.90 -12.26
CA GLY A 30 31.12 3.22 -12.18
C GLY A 30 31.56 4.09 -10.98
N SER A 31 32.53 3.62 -10.19
CA SER A 31 33.09 4.37 -9.07
C SER A 31 33.72 5.72 -9.46
N SER A 32 33.39 6.78 -8.72
CA SER A 32 34.03 8.10 -8.85
C SER A 32 34.91 8.44 -7.64
N ARG A 33 35.94 9.27 -7.86
CA ARG A 33 36.87 9.72 -6.81
C ARG A 33 36.32 10.87 -5.95
N THR A 34 35.27 11.57 -6.40
CA THR A 34 34.74 12.79 -5.77
C THR A 34 33.36 12.57 -5.16
N ARG A 35 33.13 13.08 -3.94
CA ARG A 35 31.95 12.78 -3.09
C ARG A 35 31.03 13.99 -2.90
N VAL A 36 30.57 14.61 -3.98
CA VAL A 36 29.90 15.92 -3.89
C VAL A 36 28.48 15.83 -3.29
N LEU A 37 27.74 14.75 -3.56
CA LEU A 37 26.32 14.61 -3.18
C LEU A 37 26.06 13.64 -2.01
N MET A 38 27.00 12.74 -1.70
CA MET A 38 26.79 11.67 -0.71
C MET A 38 27.32 12.01 0.68
N ASP A 39 28.09 13.09 0.85
CA ASP A 39 28.61 13.46 2.16
C ASP A 39 27.46 13.89 3.09
N GLY A 40 27.32 13.16 4.20
CA GLY A 40 26.23 13.29 5.17
C GLY A 40 25.01 12.41 4.90
N VAL A 41 25.01 11.58 3.84
CA VAL A 41 23.90 10.66 3.53
C VAL A 41 24.04 9.37 4.33
N VAL A 42 22.92 8.83 4.82
CA VAL A 42 22.87 7.51 5.46
C VAL A 42 22.16 6.54 4.53
N GLU A 43 22.88 5.54 4.04
CA GLU A 43 22.27 4.40 3.35
C GLU A 43 21.84 3.34 4.36
N ILE A 44 20.67 2.72 4.17
CA ILE A 44 20.16 1.67 5.05
C ILE A 44 19.86 0.43 4.23
N ALA A 45 20.30 -0.74 4.70
CA ALA A 45 19.96 -2.03 4.13
C ALA A 45 19.50 -2.99 5.24
N TRP A 46 18.57 -3.88 4.91
CA TRP A 46 18.07 -4.88 5.85
C TRP A 46 18.58 -6.27 5.50
N PHE A 47 19.07 -6.97 6.51
CA PHE A 47 19.21 -8.42 6.48
C PHE A 47 17.94 -9.03 7.07
N CYS A 48 17.23 -9.84 6.28
CA CYS A 48 16.06 -10.59 6.73
C CYS A 48 16.43 -12.08 6.79
N PRO A 49 16.40 -12.72 7.97
CA PRO A 49 16.73 -14.12 8.10
C PRO A 49 15.72 -15.01 7.36
N SER A 50 16.19 -16.17 6.89
CA SER A 50 15.35 -17.18 6.25
C SER A 50 14.70 -18.15 7.25
N GLY A 51 15.05 -18.05 8.53
CA GLY A 51 14.62 -18.96 9.60
C GLY A 51 15.44 -20.25 9.66
N LYS A 52 16.60 -20.30 8.99
CA LYS A 52 17.49 -21.47 8.95
C LYS A 52 18.67 -21.28 9.89
N ASN A 53 19.19 -22.38 10.42
CA ASN A 53 20.40 -22.36 11.27
C ASN A 53 21.67 -21.86 10.54
N THR A 54 21.61 -21.74 9.20
CA THR A 54 22.67 -21.19 8.36
C THR A 54 22.61 -19.66 8.22
N ASP A 55 21.59 -19.00 8.78
CA ASP A 55 21.46 -17.55 8.70
C ASP A 55 22.57 -16.86 9.51
N LYS A 56 23.10 -15.77 8.97
CA LYS A 56 24.18 -14.99 9.60
C LYS A 56 23.74 -14.28 10.88
N PHE A 57 22.45 -13.93 10.95
CA PHE A 57 21.79 -13.29 12.09
C PHE A 57 20.44 -13.97 12.31
N THR A 58 20.02 -14.12 13.56
CA THR A 58 18.73 -14.76 13.90
C THR A 58 17.54 -13.83 13.78
N ASP A 59 17.76 -12.52 13.98
CA ASP A 59 16.74 -11.49 13.86
C ASP A 59 16.95 -10.67 12.59
N CYS A 60 15.93 -9.90 12.19
CA CYS A 60 16.08 -8.87 11.17
C CYS A 60 17.07 -7.81 11.65
N VAL A 61 18.06 -7.47 10.82
CA VAL A 61 19.12 -6.51 11.16
C VAL A 61 19.15 -5.37 10.15
N ALA A 62 18.95 -4.15 10.62
CA ALA A 62 19.18 -2.95 9.83
C ALA A 62 20.68 -2.57 9.89
N PHE A 63 21.29 -2.37 8.73
CA PHE A 63 22.65 -1.88 8.55
C PHE A 63 22.58 -0.43 8.07
N CYS A 64 22.99 0.50 8.93
CA CYS A 64 23.06 1.92 8.55
C CYS A 64 24.50 2.31 8.22
N ASN A 65 24.66 2.93 7.06
CA ASN A 65 25.93 3.28 6.48
C ASN A 65 26.00 4.81 6.28
N LEU A 66 26.57 5.53 7.26
CA LEU A 66 26.85 6.96 7.10
C LEU A 66 27.96 7.16 6.08
N HIS A 67 27.67 7.91 5.03
CA HIS A 67 28.66 8.45 4.12
C HIS A 67 29.19 9.77 4.68
N GLY A 68 30.45 9.77 5.10
CA GLY A 68 31.28 10.95 5.18
C GLY A 68 32.48 10.67 6.05
N VAL A 69 33.17 11.72 6.48
CA VAL A 69 33.86 11.65 7.77
C VAL A 69 32.81 12.00 8.82
N ALA A 70 32.45 11.06 9.69
CA ALA A 70 31.37 11.27 10.67
C ALA A 70 31.59 12.50 11.57
N GLY A 71 32.85 12.88 11.81
CA GLY A 71 33.20 14.08 12.57
C GLY A 71 32.81 15.40 11.91
N ASP A 72 32.53 15.42 10.61
CA ASP A 72 32.10 16.60 9.87
C ASP A 72 30.56 16.66 9.72
N HIS A 73 29.84 15.63 10.20
CA HIS A 73 28.37 15.47 10.13
C HIS A 73 27.78 15.17 11.51
N GLU A 74 27.87 16.14 12.43
CA GLU A 74 27.52 15.95 13.84
C GLU A 74 26.05 15.53 14.05
N LYS A 75 25.10 16.12 13.32
CA LYS A 75 23.67 15.77 13.43
C LYS A 75 23.42 14.31 13.07
N GLN A 76 23.94 13.85 11.93
CA GLN A 76 23.78 12.48 11.47
C GLN A 76 24.44 11.50 12.43
N LEU A 77 25.65 11.80 12.90
CA LEU A 77 26.33 10.98 13.89
C LEU A 77 25.51 10.88 15.19
N GLN A 78 24.93 11.97 15.66
CA GLN A 78 24.09 11.97 16.85
C GLN A 78 22.86 11.08 16.64
N ILE A 79 22.06 11.32 15.60
CA ILE A 79 20.87 10.51 15.26
C ILE A 79 21.25 9.04 15.21
N LEU A 80 22.32 8.70 14.49
CA LEU A 80 22.69 7.30 14.30
C LEU A 80 23.09 6.64 15.62
N THR A 81 23.91 7.31 16.43
CA THR A 81 24.36 6.76 17.71
C THR A 81 23.21 6.65 18.72
N GLU A 82 22.23 7.55 18.68
CA GLU A 82 21.01 7.53 19.49
C GLU A 82 20.03 6.43 19.05
N MET A 83 20.02 6.04 17.79
CA MET A 83 19.20 4.95 17.27
C MET A 83 19.89 3.59 17.28
N ALA A 84 21.23 3.54 17.36
CA ALA A 84 21.99 2.29 17.28
C ALA A 84 21.71 1.31 18.42
N SER A 85 21.57 0.00 18.17
CA SER A 85 21.75 -1.01 19.23
C SER A 85 23.23 -1.37 19.39
N VAL A 86 24.01 -1.42 18.31
CA VAL A 86 25.49 -1.52 18.35
C VAL A 86 26.08 -0.44 17.47
N ASN A 87 27.08 0.29 17.98
CA ASN A 87 27.86 1.25 17.20
C ASN A 87 29.14 0.57 16.67
N VAL A 88 29.44 0.68 15.38
CA VAL A 88 30.76 0.27 14.85
C VAL A 88 31.44 1.40 14.14
N VAL A 89 32.69 1.66 14.52
CA VAL A 89 33.46 2.81 14.04
C VAL A 89 34.77 2.33 13.45
N LEU A 90 35.09 2.80 12.24
CA LEU A 90 36.34 2.53 11.55
C LEU A 90 37.32 3.69 11.78
N LEU A 91 38.51 3.37 12.30
CA LEU A 91 39.54 4.33 12.68
C LEU A 91 40.92 3.86 12.17
N PRO A 92 41.83 4.77 11.78
CA PRO A 92 43.22 4.40 11.48
C PRO A 92 43.92 3.80 12.71
N ARG A 93 43.91 4.55 13.82
CA ARG A 93 44.43 4.15 15.14
C ARG A 93 43.58 4.78 16.25
N LEU A 94 43.63 4.18 17.45
CA LEU A 94 43.12 4.81 18.67
C LEU A 94 44.16 5.78 19.23
N ASP A 95 44.17 7.01 18.72
CA ASP A 95 45.03 8.09 19.24
C ASP A 95 44.19 9.09 20.06
N ARG A 96 44.66 9.41 21.28
CA ARG A 96 44.04 10.39 22.18
C ARG A 96 44.19 11.83 21.69
N ASN A 97 45.14 12.09 20.81
CA ASN A 97 45.43 13.43 20.26
C ASN A 97 44.70 13.71 18.95
N HIS A 98 43.98 12.73 18.38
CA HIS A 98 43.26 12.89 17.13
C HIS A 98 41.96 13.69 17.28
N LYS A 99 41.54 14.41 16.24
CA LYS A 99 40.29 15.22 16.21
C LYS A 99 39.05 14.43 16.65
N SER A 100 39.01 13.12 16.35
CA SER A 100 37.89 12.21 16.70
C SER A 100 37.96 11.64 18.12
N ALA A 101 39.02 11.88 18.90
CA ALA A 101 39.22 11.28 20.21
C ALA A 101 38.09 11.63 21.21
N LYS A 102 37.62 12.88 21.19
CA LYS A 102 36.49 13.33 22.02
C LYS A 102 35.20 12.56 21.70
N THR A 103 34.91 12.37 20.42
CA THR A 103 33.76 11.62 19.94
C THR A 103 33.83 10.16 20.35
N ILE A 104 34.97 9.51 20.14
CA ILE A 104 35.18 8.11 20.55
C ILE A 104 35.07 7.97 22.07
N GLN A 105 35.65 8.88 22.84
CA GLN A 105 35.52 8.87 24.29
C GLN A 105 34.05 9.00 24.75
N LYS A 106 33.26 9.84 24.07
CA LYS A 106 31.80 9.95 24.30
C LYS A 106 31.11 8.60 24.07
N LEU A 107 31.39 7.92 22.94
CA LEU A 107 30.81 6.61 22.62
C LEU A 107 31.24 5.50 23.60
N TYR A 108 32.48 5.54 24.09
CA TYR A 108 32.96 4.59 25.11
C TYR A 108 32.27 4.78 26.46
N LYS A 109 31.87 6.01 26.81
CA LYS A 109 31.12 6.32 28.04
C LYS A 109 29.64 5.96 27.96
N GLN A 110 29.09 5.86 26.75
CA GLN A 110 27.70 5.46 26.55
C GLN A 110 27.48 3.97 26.88
N ARG A 111 26.28 3.65 27.38
CA ARG A 111 25.85 2.27 27.71
C ARG A 111 25.78 1.36 26.47
N LYS A 112 25.56 1.94 25.29
CA LYS A 112 25.40 1.19 24.04
C LYS A 112 26.69 0.46 23.64
N PRO A 113 26.60 -0.78 23.16
CA PRO A 113 27.73 -1.50 22.59
C PRO A 113 28.51 -0.70 21.54
N LEU A 114 29.82 -0.90 21.51
CA LEU A 114 30.74 -0.22 20.60
C LEU A 114 31.82 -1.20 20.10
N ILE A 115 32.00 -1.28 18.79
CA ILE A 115 33.08 -2.05 18.15
C ILE A 115 33.97 -1.06 17.40
N CYS A 116 35.27 -1.05 17.71
CA CYS A 116 36.26 -0.24 17.01
C CYS A 116 37.05 -1.10 16.03
N LEU A 117 36.92 -0.81 14.74
CA LEU A 117 37.73 -1.40 13.68
C LEU A 117 38.97 -0.53 13.46
N LEU A 118 40.16 -1.11 13.61
CA LEU A 118 41.44 -0.40 13.60
C LEU A 118 42.24 -0.75 12.35
N ALA A 119 42.37 0.19 11.42
CA ALA A 119 42.96 -0.05 10.11
C ALA A 119 44.46 -0.39 10.16
N GLU A 120 45.17 0.10 11.19
CA GLU A 120 46.62 -0.09 11.34
C GLU A 120 47.00 -1.09 12.43
N ASP A 121 46.01 -1.76 13.03
CA ASP A 121 46.20 -2.78 14.06
C ASP A 121 46.06 -4.18 13.45
N GLU A 122 46.81 -5.15 13.97
CA GLU A 122 46.83 -6.55 13.52
C GLU A 122 46.16 -7.49 14.53
N SER A 123 45.66 -6.96 15.66
CA SER A 123 45.06 -7.76 16.72
C SER A 123 43.78 -8.46 16.26
N THR A 124 43.55 -9.66 16.82
CA THR A 124 42.24 -10.33 16.79
C THR A 124 41.22 -9.53 17.60
N VAL A 125 39.96 -10.00 17.63
CA VAL A 125 38.92 -9.42 18.46
C VAL A 125 39.32 -9.41 19.95
N ILE A 126 39.35 -8.21 20.54
CA ILE A 126 39.63 -7.99 21.96
C ILE A 126 38.42 -7.29 22.57
N GLU A 127 37.78 -7.95 23.53
CA GLU A 127 36.80 -7.30 24.39
C GLU A 127 37.54 -6.55 25.51
N THR A 128 37.44 -5.21 25.49
CA THR A 128 38.12 -4.37 26.50
C THR A 128 37.28 -4.17 27.76
N LYS A 129 35.97 -4.16 27.59
CA LYS A 129 34.92 -4.10 28.61
C LYS A 129 33.69 -4.75 28.01
N LYS A 130 32.77 -5.18 28.87
CA LYS A 130 31.49 -5.75 28.45
C LYS A 130 30.82 -4.92 27.33
N GLY A 131 30.64 -5.50 26.15
CA GLY A 131 30.03 -4.85 24.98
C GLY A 131 30.92 -3.83 24.25
N LYS A 132 32.22 -3.77 24.56
CA LYS A 132 33.20 -2.85 23.96
C LYS A 132 34.36 -3.63 23.33
N HIS A 133 34.29 -3.80 22.02
CA HIS A 133 35.22 -4.62 21.24
C HIS A 133 36.19 -3.79 20.41
N LYS A 134 37.37 -4.35 20.14
CA LYS A 134 38.36 -3.83 19.19
C LYS A 134 38.78 -4.94 18.24
N ILE A 135 38.92 -4.63 16.96
CA ILE A 135 39.32 -5.59 15.92
C ILE A 135 40.33 -4.89 15.02
N GLY A 136 41.51 -5.48 14.85
CA GLY A 136 42.51 -5.04 13.88
C GLY A 136 42.15 -5.47 12.46
N LEU A 137 42.58 -4.69 11.47
CA LEU A 137 42.35 -4.95 10.04
C LEU A 137 43.64 -5.12 9.23
N LYS A 138 44.78 -4.68 9.75
CA LYS A 138 46.04 -4.64 9.01
C LYS A 138 46.59 -6.04 8.82
N ASN A 139 46.96 -6.37 7.58
CA ASN A 139 47.54 -7.68 7.23
C ASN A 139 46.68 -8.90 7.62
N ARG A 140 45.37 -8.71 7.82
CA ARG A 140 44.43 -9.76 8.20
C ARG A 140 43.57 -10.22 7.03
N ASN A 141 43.14 -11.48 7.08
CA ASN A 141 42.20 -12.03 6.11
C ASN A 141 40.81 -11.39 6.30
N HIS A 142 40.22 -10.91 5.21
CA HIS A 142 38.89 -10.30 5.21
C HIS A 142 37.79 -11.23 5.72
N SER A 143 37.87 -12.52 5.42
CA SER A 143 36.90 -13.52 5.88
C SER A 143 36.96 -13.66 7.40
N GLU A 144 38.16 -13.85 7.97
CA GLU A 144 38.37 -13.96 9.41
C GLU A 144 37.88 -12.73 10.16
N VAL A 145 38.20 -11.53 9.66
CA VAL A 145 37.72 -10.27 10.24
C VAL A 145 36.18 -10.18 10.18
N SER A 146 35.56 -10.66 9.11
CA SER A 146 34.10 -10.65 8.96
C SER A 146 33.42 -11.62 9.92
N GLU A 147 34.01 -12.79 10.15
CA GLU A 147 33.55 -13.76 11.17
C GLU A 147 33.66 -13.18 12.58
N GLU A 148 34.80 -12.59 12.92
CA GLU A 148 35.01 -11.96 14.23
C GLU A 148 34.07 -10.78 14.47
N LEU A 149 33.89 -9.94 13.44
CA LEU A 149 32.96 -8.82 13.52
C LEU A 149 31.52 -9.31 13.71
N ARG A 150 31.11 -10.35 12.96
CA ARG A 150 29.78 -10.95 13.09
C ARG A 150 29.57 -11.56 14.48
N GLY A 151 30.56 -12.27 15.02
CA GLY A 151 30.53 -12.80 16.39
C GLY A 151 30.33 -11.68 17.41
N ALA A 152 31.17 -10.64 17.35
CA ALA A 152 31.08 -9.49 18.25
C ALA A 152 29.71 -8.77 18.16
N ILE A 153 29.10 -8.69 16.97
CA ILE A 153 27.76 -8.12 16.79
C ILE A 153 26.70 -8.99 17.48
N ASN A 154 26.73 -10.31 17.27
CA ASN A 154 25.78 -11.26 17.88
C ASN A 154 25.90 -11.28 19.41
N ASP A 155 27.12 -11.16 19.94
CA ASP A 155 27.35 -11.01 21.37
C ASP A 155 26.70 -9.74 21.91
N CYS A 156 26.83 -8.62 21.18
CA CYS A 156 26.19 -7.36 21.56
C CYS A 156 24.65 -7.40 21.47
N PHE A 157 24.09 -8.19 20.54
CA PHE A 157 22.64 -8.38 20.42
C PHE A 157 22.04 -9.22 21.55
N SER A 158 22.77 -10.21 22.04
CA SER A 158 22.33 -11.03 23.18
C SER A 158 22.08 -10.19 24.44
N GLU A 159 22.67 -9.00 24.51
CA GLU A 159 22.60 -8.11 25.68
C GLU A 159 21.70 -6.88 25.49
N SER A 160 21.31 -6.55 24.27
CA SER A 160 20.53 -5.35 23.95
C SER A 160 19.10 -5.69 23.55
N SER A 161 18.12 -5.07 24.21
CA SER A 161 16.70 -5.21 23.90
C SER A 161 16.15 -4.07 23.03
N SER A 162 17.02 -3.20 22.49
CA SER A 162 16.58 -2.03 21.71
C SER A 162 16.25 -2.42 20.27
N THR A 163 15.02 -2.06 19.86
CA THR A 163 14.50 -2.24 18.51
C THR A 163 14.68 -0.97 17.69
N PHE A 164 15.15 -1.08 16.45
CA PHE A 164 15.21 0.04 15.52
C PHE A 164 13.91 0.18 14.73
N ARG A 165 13.36 1.39 14.73
CA ARG A 165 12.24 1.77 13.86
C ARG A 165 12.64 3.00 13.07
N LEU A 166 12.50 2.95 11.75
CA LEU A 166 12.83 4.09 10.89
C LEU A 166 12.01 5.34 11.26
N GLU A 167 10.77 5.13 11.68
CA GLU A 167 9.85 6.17 12.17
C GLU A 167 10.44 6.97 13.35
N ASP A 168 11.31 6.35 14.14
CA ASP A 168 11.94 6.97 15.31
C ASP A 168 13.05 7.94 14.95
N VAL A 169 13.53 7.96 13.69
CA VAL A 169 14.48 8.99 13.21
C VAL A 169 13.93 10.38 13.50
N SER A 170 12.62 10.57 13.30
CA SER A 170 11.92 11.83 13.56
C SER A 170 12.03 12.32 15.01
N LYS A 171 12.19 11.41 15.98
CA LYS A 171 12.33 11.78 17.41
C LYS A 171 13.69 12.43 17.70
N HIS A 172 14.67 12.19 16.83
CA HIS A 172 16.06 12.61 16.97
C HIS A 172 16.48 13.65 15.94
N SER A 173 15.56 14.04 15.04
CA SER A 173 15.77 15.08 14.03
C SER A 173 14.79 16.24 14.21
N ASP A 174 15.10 17.38 13.58
CA ASP A 174 14.18 18.53 13.50
C ASP A 174 13.05 18.29 12.47
N THR A 175 12.73 17.03 12.16
CA THR A 175 11.77 16.68 11.10
C THR A 175 10.36 16.63 11.67
N ARG A 176 9.47 17.45 11.10
CA ARG A 176 8.04 17.41 11.41
C ARG A 176 7.42 16.10 10.91
N VAL A 177 6.61 15.46 11.74
CA VAL A 177 5.84 14.25 11.40
C VAL A 177 4.37 14.61 11.41
N ASP A 178 3.73 14.60 10.24
CA ASP A 178 2.32 14.98 10.11
C ASP A 178 1.42 14.19 11.06
N GLU A 179 1.66 12.90 11.25
CA GLU A 179 0.87 12.04 12.17
C GLU A 179 0.93 12.45 13.65
N LYS A 180 1.96 13.22 14.05
CA LYS A 180 2.17 13.69 15.43
C LYS A 180 1.88 15.19 15.56
N ASP A 181 2.37 15.95 14.60
CA ASP A 181 2.48 17.41 14.64
C ASP A 181 1.36 18.12 13.85
N ASP A 182 0.51 17.38 13.13
CA ASP A 182 -0.66 17.91 12.45
C ASP A 182 -1.94 17.30 13.04
N ASP A 183 -2.76 18.16 13.65
CA ASP A 183 -3.97 17.76 14.37
C ASP A 183 -5.04 17.21 13.40
N ASP A 184 -5.15 17.79 12.20
CA ASP A 184 -6.09 17.35 11.17
C ASP A 184 -5.67 15.99 10.62
N CYS A 185 -4.37 15.77 10.43
CA CYS A 185 -3.80 14.48 10.03
C CYS A 185 -4.07 13.40 11.07
N ARG A 186 -3.78 13.69 12.34
CA ARG A 186 -4.00 12.75 13.46
C ARG A 186 -5.48 12.38 13.57
N LYS A 187 -6.38 13.37 13.59
CA LYS A 187 -7.82 13.14 13.67
C LYS A 187 -8.35 12.37 12.46
N GLY A 188 -7.89 12.69 11.25
CA GLY A 188 -8.25 11.98 10.03
C GLY A 188 -7.81 10.52 10.06
N ARG A 189 -6.58 10.25 10.51
CA ARG A 189 -6.04 8.90 10.69
C ARG A 189 -6.82 8.11 11.73
N GLU A 190 -7.09 8.70 12.90
CA GLU A 190 -7.85 8.05 13.98
C GLU A 190 -9.25 7.66 13.51
N ALA A 191 -9.95 8.54 12.78
CA ALA A 191 -11.26 8.23 12.22
C ALA A 191 -11.21 7.08 11.21
N ALA A 192 -10.20 7.06 10.32
CA ALA A 192 -9.99 5.96 9.38
C ALA A 192 -9.69 4.65 10.13
N GLN A 193 -8.88 4.69 11.19
CA GLN A 193 -8.53 3.53 11.98
C GLN A 193 -9.73 2.99 12.78
N GLN A 194 -10.60 3.86 13.30
CA GLN A 194 -11.87 3.48 13.90
C GLN A 194 -12.76 2.75 12.89
N MET A 195 -12.87 3.27 11.67
CA MET A 195 -13.67 2.65 10.61
C MET A 195 -13.16 1.24 10.25
N ILE A 196 -11.84 1.08 10.18
CA ILE A 196 -11.17 -0.20 9.92
C ILE A 196 -11.27 -1.17 11.12
N SER A 197 -11.29 -0.66 12.35
CA SER A 197 -11.48 -1.51 13.52
C SER A 197 -12.83 -2.24 13.52
N LEU A 198 -13.85 -1.67 12.85
CA LEU A 198 -15.15 -2.32 12.65
C LEU A 198 -15.09 -3.52 11.68
N SER A 199 -14.03 -3.64 10.87
CA SER A 199 -13.82 -4.72 9.89
C SER A 199 -12.84 -5.80 10.31
N LYS A 200 -11.99 -5.55 11.32
CA LYS A 200 -10.90 -6.46 11.72
C LYS A 200 -11.30 -7.90 12.07
N ASN A 201 -12.56 -8.15 12.41
CA ASN A 201 -13.05 -9.49 12.80
C ASN A 201 -14.07 -10.07 11.81
N LYS A 202 -14.15 -9.55 10.57
CA LYS A 202 -15.10 -10.01 9.56
C LYS A 202 -14.36 -10.47 8.32
N HIS A 203 -14.78 -11.58 7.74
CA HIS A 203 -14.29 -11.99 6.43
C HIS A 203 -14.77 -11.01 5.35
N LEU A 204 -13.97 -10.79 4.30
CA LEU A 204 -14.35 -9.95 3.14
C LEU A 204 -15.73 -10.29 2.57
N THR A 205 -16.09 -11.57 2.57
CA THR A 205 -17.39 -12.08 2.12
C THR A 205 -18.57 -11.57 2.96
N GLU A 206 -18.34 -11.27 4.24
CA GLU A 206 -19.35 -10.81 5.21
C GLU A 206 -19.34 -9.29 5.39
N ILE A 207 -18.24 -8.63 5.00
CA ILE A 207 -18.07 -7.17 5.08
C ILE A 207 -19.18 -6.46 4.30
N LYS A 208 -19.48 -6.92 3.08
CA LYS A 208 -20.53 -6.31 2.25
C LYS A 208 -21.91 -6.42 2.88
N GLU A 209 -22.29 -7.60 3.37
CA GLU A 209 -23.61 -7.81 3.97
C GLU A 209 -23.78 -7.03 5.28
N SER A 210 -22.69 -6.87 6.03
CA SER A 210 -22.74 -6.23 7.34
C SER A 210 -22.57 -4.71 7.31
N PHE A 211 -21.78 -4.16 6.39
CA PHE A 211 -21.57 -2.72 6.26
C PHE A 211 -22.54 -2.07 5.27
N LEU A 212 -22.95 -2.81 4.25
CA LEU A 212 -23.89 -2.37 3.24
C LEU A 212 -25.11 -3.30 3.29
N PRO A 213 -25.89 -3.30 4.39
CA PRO A 213 -27.04 -4.20 4.54
C PRO A 213 -28.10 -4.02 3.44
N HIS A 214 -28.16 -2.81 2.86
CA HIS A 214 -28.98 -2.47 1.70
C HIS A 214 -28.48 -3.07 0.37
N GLN A 215 -27.25 -3.60 0.33
CA GLN A 215 -26.60 -4.23 -0.82
C GLN A 215 -26.23 -5.70 -0.58
N GLY A 216 -26.73 -6.30 0.52
CA GLY A 216 -26.53 -7.71 0.86
C GLY A 216 -27.57 -8.64 0.23
N LYS A 217 -27.87 -9.77 0.88
CA LYS A 217 -28.80 -10.80 0.38
C LYS A 217 -30.15 -10.27 -0.12
N LEU A 218 -30.79 -9.33 0.59
CA LEU A 218 -32.06 -8.74 0.17
C LEU A 218 -31.94 -8.00 -1.17
N TRP A 219 -30.80 -7.35 -1.43
CA TRP A 219 -30.55 -6.70 -2.72
C TRP A 219 -30.40 -7.72 -3.83
N HIS A 220 -29.67 -8.81 -3.59
CA HIS A 220 -29.54 -9.90 -4.56
C HIS A 220 -30.88 -10.54 -4.90
N GLN A 221 -31.70 -10.84 -3.88
CA GLN A 221 -33.05 -11.38 -4.07
C GLN A 221 -33.95 -10.39 -4.81
N TRP A 222 -33.89 -9.10 -4.45
CA TRP A 222 -34.61 -8.05 -5.13
C TRP A 222 -34.20 -7.97 -6.60
N CYS A 223 -32.89 -7.95 -6.91
CA CYS A 223 -32.36 -7.91 -8.27
C CYS A 223 -32.83 -9.11 -9.10
N GLN A 224 -32.79 -10.32 -8.52
CA GLN A 224 -33.25 -11.53 -9.19
C GLN A 224 -34.75 -11.46 -9.51
N LYS A 225 -35.58 -11.10 -8.52
CA LYS A 225 -37.04 -10.98 -8.70
C LYS A 225 -37.41 -9.86 -9.66
N ASN A 226 -36.68 -8.75 -9.61
CA ASN A 226 -36.84 -7.64 -10.54
C ASN A 226 -36.43 -8.05 -11.97
N LYS A 227 -35.39 -8.87 -12.13
CA LYS A 227 -35.01 -9.45 -13.44
C LYS A 227 -36.08 -10.40 -13.97
N GLU A 228 -36.63 -11.27 -13.13
CA GLU A 228 -37.74 -12.18 -13.47
C GLU A 228 -39.03 -11.43 -13.83
N LEU A 229 -39.31 -10.29 -13.19
CA LEU A 229 -40.47 -9.44 -13.51
C LEU A 229 -40.33 -8.79 -14.89
N HIS A 230 -39.12 -8.47 -15.31
CA HIS A 230 -38.84 -7.72 -16.54
C HIS A 230 -38.30 -8.59 -17.70
N ARG A 231 -38.27 -9.91 -17.52
CA ARG A 231 -37.88 -10.89 -18.55
C ARG A 231 -39.03 -11.88 -18.77
N PRO A 232 -40.10 -11.49 -19.52
CA PRO A 232 -41.32 -12.27 -19.61
C PRO A 232 -41.07 -13.63 -20.27
N GLN A 233 -41.62 -14.70 -19.68
CA GLN A 233 -41.74 -15.99 -20.34
C GLN A 233 -43.07 -16.07 -21.11
N ALA A 234 -43.13 -16.88 -22.17
CA ALA A 234 -44.25 -16.94 -23.11
C ALA A 234 -45.62 -17.33 -22.50
N HIS A 235 -45.66 -17.78 -21.23
CA HIS A 235 -46.85 -18.33 -20.56
C HIS A 235 -47.13 -17.71 -19.18
N GLU A 236 -46.65 -16.49 -18.90
CA GLU A 236 -46.93 -15.83 -17.61
C GLU A 236 -48.32 -15.21 -17.56
N THR A 237 -49.07 -15.51 -16.49
CA THR A 237 -50.40 -14.94 -16.26
C THR A 237 -50.32 -13.57 -15.59
N GLU A 238 -51.38 -12.77 -15.69
CA GLU A 238 -51.48 -11.48 -14.99
C GLU A 238 -51.32 -11.62 -13.46
N MET A 239 -51.82 -12.74 -12.90
CA MET A 239 -51.61 -13.08 -11.49
C MET A 239 -50.13 -13.32 -11.16
N ASP A 240 -49.35 -13.91 -12.07
CA ASP A 240 -47.91 -14.12 -11.87
C ASP A 240 -47.13 -12.81 -11.82
N ILE A 241 -47.48 -11.87 -12.70
CA ILE A 241 -46.88 -10.53 -12.72
C ILE A 241 -47.21 -9.77 -11.43
N SER A 242 -48.47 -9.80 -11.00
CA SER A 242 -48.93 -9.16 -9.75
C SER A 242 -48.24 -9.77 -8.51
N ARG A 243 -48.09 -11.10 -8.47
CA ARG A 243 -47.34 -11.80 -7.42
C ARG A 243 -45.88 -11.34 -7.38
N LYS A 244 -45.17 -11.34 -8.52
CA LYS A 244 -43.78 -10.87 -8.60
C LYS A 244 -43.62 -9.41 -8.16
N GLN A 245 -44.53 -8.52 -8.57
CA GLN A 245 -44.55 -7.13 -8.11
C GLN A 245 -44.72 -7.01 -6.59
N THR A 246 -45.59 -7.85 -6.01
CA THR A 246 -45.80 -7.91 -4.56
C THR A 246 -44.56 -8.40 -3.83
N GLU A 247 -43.91 -9.47 -4.32
CA GLU A 247 -42.65 -9.99 -3.76
C GLU A 247 -41.53 -8.93 -3.77
N VAL A 248 -41.35 -8.21 -4.88
CA VAL A 248 -40.38 -7.12 -5.03
C VAL A 248 -40.65 -6.00 -4.01
N ARG A 249 -41.91 -5.61 -3.81
CA ARG A 249 -42.31 -4.61 -2.80
C ARG A 249 -42.04 -5.07 -1.38
N ILE A 250 -42.34 -6.33 -1.05
CA ILE A 250 -42.09 -6.90 0.28
C ILE A 250 -40.59 -6.89 0.59
N ILE A 251 -39.73 -7.32 -0.35
CA ILE A 251 -38.27 -7.31 -0.17
C ILE A 251 -37.77 -5.88 0.06
N ARG A 252 -38.33 -4.89 -0.65
CA ARG A 252 -37.95 -3.47 -0.49
C ARG A 252 -38.37 -2.92 0.87
N GLN A 253 -39.58 -3.25 1.33
CA GLN A 253 -40.02 -2.89 2.69
C GLN A 253 -39.13 -3.53 3.76
N GLN A 254 -38.66 -4.77 3.55
CA GLN A 254 -37.70 -5.40 4.44
C GLN A 254 -36.33 -4.70 4.40
N GLN A 255 -35.85 -4.26 3.23
CA GLN A 255 -34.63 -3.45 3.15
C GLN A 255 -34.77 -2.13 3.92
N HIS A 256 -35.91 -1.43 3.80
CA HIS A 256 -36.14 -0.16 4.51
C HIS A 256 -36.26 -0.31 6.03
N LYS A 257 -36.47 -1.53 6.54
CA LYS A 257 -36.42 -1.81 7.99
C LYS A 257 -34.98 -1.89 8.51
N SER A 258 -34.00 -2.12 7.63
CA SER A 258 -32.60 -2.17 8.00
C SER A 258 -32.06 -0.76 8.18
N ASP A 259 -31.49 -0.49 9.35
CA ASP A 259 -30.82 0.79 9.61
C ASP A 259 -29.46 0.85 8.88
N ILE A 260 -28.95 2.06 8.69
CA ILE A 260 -27.61 2.30 8.16
C ILE A 260 -26.60 1.74 9.17
N SER A 261 -25.60 1.00 8.66
CA SER A 261 -24.57 0.40 9.51
C SER A 261 -23.73 1.45 10.23
N ALA A 262 -23.15 1.09 11.38
CA ALA A 262 -22.22 1.96 12.10
C ALA A 262 -21.04 2.41 11.21
N PHE A 263 -20.59 1.53 10.32
CA PHE A 263 -19.53 1.82 9.34
C PHE A 263 -19.91 2.97 8.40
N ILE A 264 -21.10 2.90 7.79
CA ILE A 264 -21.57 3.94 6.85
C ILE A 264 -21.95 5.23 7.58
N LYS A 265 -22.51 5.13 8.80
CA LYS A 265 -22.76 6.31 9.64
C LYS A 265 -21.47 7.07 9.93
N LEU A 266 -20.40 6.39 10.34
CA LEU A 266 -19.08 7.01 10.56
C LEU A 266 -18.54 7.64 9.28
N PHE A 267 -18.61 6.93 8.15
CA PHE A 267 -18.14 7.46 6.86
C PHE A 267 -18.88 8.74 6.44
N ILE A 268 -20.21 8.75 6.53
CA ILE A 268 -21.03 9.93 6.21
C ILE A 268 -20.69 11.09 7.16
N ASN A 269 -20.54 10.81 8.46
CA ASN A 269 -20.19 11.83 9.44
C ASN A 269 -18.83 12.48 9.12
N GLU A 270 -17.82 11.69 8.77
CA GLU A 270 -16.50 12.19 8.41
C GLU A 270 -16.49 12.95 7.08
N LEU A 271 -17.25 12.48 6.08
CA LEU A 271 -17.43 13.21 4.83
C LEU A 271 -18.19 14.52 4.98
N ASN A 272 -19.11 14.61 5.93
CA ASN A 272 -19.88 15.83 6.22
C ASN A 272 -19.16 16.78 7.18
N SER A 273 -17.97 16.42 7.67
CA SER A 273 -17.12 17.34 8.44
C SER A 273 -16.88 18.64 7.67
N HIS A 274 -16.98 19.77 8.36
CA HIS A 274 -16.66 21.10 7.82
C HIS A 274 -15.16 21.32 7.64
N ASP A 275 -14.33 20.46 8.24
CA ASP A 275 -12.88 20.51 8.14
C ASP A 275 -12.40 19.80 6.87
N ALA A 276 -11.96 20.60 5.88
CA ALA A 276 -11.50 20.10 4.59
C ALA A 276 -10.18 19.31 4.70
N ASN A 277 -9.27 19.70 5.60
CA ASN A 277 -7.97 19.05 5.77
C ASN A 277 -8.14 17.71 6.47
N LYS A 278 -8.90 17.67 7.57
CA LYS A 278 -9.23 16.42 8.28
C LYS A 278 -9.88 15.42 7.30
N LYS A 279 -10.82 15.88 6.47
CA LYS A 279 -11.50 15.05 5.47
C LYS A 279 -10.54 14.47 4.43
N MET A 280 -9.60 15.29 3.93
CA MET A 280 -8.56 14.83 3.01
C MET A 280 -7.69 13.76 3.67
N TYR A 281 -7.23 13.99 4.90
CA TYR A 281 -6.41 13.03 5.64
C TYR A 281 -7.16 11.73 5.94
N PHE A 282 -8.43 11.82 6.36
CA PHE A 282 -9.30 10.66 6.56
C PHE A 282 -9.37 9.79 5.30
N LEU A 283 -9.64 10.39 4.13
CA LEU A 283 -9.72 9.64 2.87
C LEU A 283 -8.39 9.01 2.46
N LYS A 284 -7.27 9.72 2.65
CA LYS A 284 -5.92 9.17 2.39
C LYS A 284 -5.62 7.97 3.29
N TRP A 285 -5.84 8.10 4.59
CA TRP A 285 -5.60 7.03 5.55
C TRP A 285 -6.55 5.85 5.38
N LEU A 286 -7.83 6.11 5.09
CA LEU A 286 -8.81 5.06 4.81
C LEU A 286 -8.39 4.25 3.58
N ARG A 287 -7.89 4.91 2.53
CA ARG A 287 -7.33 4.21 1.36
C ARG A 287 -6.15 3.31 1.77
N ILE A 288 -5.15 3.85 2.47
CA ILE A 288 -3.97 3.08 2.91
C ILE A 288 -4.40 1.85 3.72
N PHE A 289 -5.28 2.03 4.70
CA PHE A 289 -5.71 0.91 5.54
C PHE A 289 -6.57 -0.10 4.79
N LEU A 290 -7.43 0.32 3.85
CA LEU A 290 -8.18 -0.62 3.01
C LEU A 290 -7.24 -1.39 2.07
N ASP A 291 -6.24 -0.73 1.50
CA ASP A 291 -5.23 -1.36 0.65
C ASP A 291 -4.42 -2.38 1.47
N GLU A 292 -3.97 -2.05 2.68
CA GLU A 292 -3.33 -3.00 3.62
C GLU A 292 -4.24 -4.18 3.95
N HIS A 293 -5.50 -3.91 4.32
CA HIS A 293 -6.47 -4.96 4.68
C HIS A 293 -6.80 -5.90 3.52
N THR A 294 -6.87 -5.40 2.29
CA THR A 294 -7.21 -6.21 1.11
C THR A 294 -6.00 -6.88 0.47
N SER A 295 -4.79 -6.33 0.63
CA SER A 295 -3.55 -6.90 0.07
C SER A 295 -3.23 -8.27 0.67
N ASP A 296 -3.41 -8.44 1.98
CA ASP A 296 -3.13 -9.71 2.65
C ASP A 296 -4.08 -10.81 2.20
N ASP A 297 -5.38 -10.51 2.13
CA ASP A 297 -6.41 -11.44 1.68
C ASP A 297 -6.24 -11.78 0.19
N LEU A 298 -5.95 -10.79 -0.65
CA LEU A 298 -5.64 -10.99 -2.07
C LEU A 298 -4.38 -11.86 -2.25
N ALA A 299 -3.32 -11.60 -1.48
CA ALA A 299 -2.12 -12.42 -1.52
C ALA A 299 -2.40 -13.87 -1.11
N SER A 300 -3.31 -14.08 -0.16
CA SER A 300 -3.78 -15.42 0.21
C SER A 300 -4.57 -16.07 -0.91
N GLU A 301 -5.53 -15.38 -1.53
CA GLU A 301 -6.34 -15.88 -2.64
C GLU A 301 -5.49 -16.20 -3.87
N LEU A 302 -4.51 -15.36 -4.23
CA LEU A 302 -3.58 -15.62 -5.31
C LEU A 302 -2.74 -16.88 -5.04
N ARG A 303 -2.35 -17.13 -3.79
CA ARG A 303 -1.58 -18.32 -3.42
C ARG A 303 -2.40 -19.61 -3.47
N THR A 304 -3.73 -19.53 -3.42
CA THR A 304 -4.62 -20.71 -3.50
C THR A 304 -5.17 -20.94 -4.90
N ASP A 305 -5.55 -19.87 -5.59
CA ASP A 305 -6.38 -19.92 -6.79
C ASP A 305 -5.61 -19.58 -8.09
N CYS A 306 -4.41 -19.00 -7.99
CA CYS A 306 -3.56 -18.71 -9.14
C CYS A 306 -2.43 -19.74 -9.25
N GLU A 307 -2.53 -20.66 -10.22
CA GLU A 307 -1.60 -21.80 -10.38
C GLU A 307 -0.12 -21.39 -10.47
N SER A 308 0.17 -20.26 -11.12
CA SER A 308 1.52 -19.72 -11.28
C SER A 308 2.09 -19.11 -9.99
N MET A 309 1.23 -18.77 -9.03
CA MET A 309 1.58 -18.19 -7.72
C MET A 309 1.50 -19.19 -6.56
N MET A 310 0.98 -20.39 -6.81
CA MET A 310 0.96 -21.48 -5.83
C MET A 310 2.37 -21.98 -5.51
N GLY A 311 2.63 -22.31 -4.25
CA GLY A 311 3.87 -22.99 -3.84
C GLY A 311 5.09 -22.09 -3.67
N ASN A 312 6.27 -22.57 -4.08
CA ASN A 312 7.56 -21.94 -3.82
C ASN A 312 8.18 -21.31 -5.09
N ARG A 313 9.31 -20.61 -4.94
CA ARG A 313 10.02 -19.93 -6.03
C ARG A 313 10.25 -20.81 -7.28
N SER A 314 10.47 -22.10 -7.11
CA SER A 314 10.68 -23.02 -8.24
C SER A 314 9.42 -23.23 -9.08
N ASN A 315 8.23 -23.15 -8.48
CA ASN A 315 6.97 -23.18 -9.24
C ASN A 315 6.78 -21.90 -10.06
N LEU A 316 7.14 -20.74 -9.50
CA LEU A 316 7.13 -19.46 -10.20
C LEU A 316 8.12 -19.46 -11.37
N GLU A 317 9.35 -19.93 -11.16
CA GLU A 317 10.37 -20.07 -12.22
C GLU A 317 9.91 -20.98 -13.36
N LYS A 318 9.24 -22.10 -13.03
CA LYS A 318 8.67 -22.99 -14.03
C LYS A 318 7.62 -22.28 -14.90
N HIS A 319 6.71 -21.51 -14.29
CA HIS A 319 5.68 -20.78 -15.04
C HIS A 319 6.27 -19.65 -15.88
N ILE A 320 7.24 -18.90 -15.34
CA ILE A 320 7.98 -17.88 -16.11
C ILE A 320 8.62 -18.51 -17.35
N LEU A 321 9.37 -19.61 -17.19
CA LEU A 321 10.03 -20.27 -18.31
C LEU A 321 9.05 -20.84 -19.33
N LYS A 322 7.90 -21.36 -18.86
CA LYS A 322 6.82 -21.83 -19.73
C LYS A 322 6.22 -20.68 -20.54
N THR A 323 5.86 -19.56 -19.91
CA THR A 323 5.31 -18.38 -20.58
C THR A 323 6.31 -17.78 -21.56
N LEU A 324 7.59 -17.67 -21.19
CA LEU A 324 8.64 -17.24 -22.11
C LEU A 324 8.73 -18.14 -23.35
N ALA A 325 8.63 -19.46 -23.17
CA ALA A 325 8.65 -20.41 -24.27
C ALA A 325 7.40 -20.30 -25.17
N GLU A 326 6.23 -20.04 -24.58
CA GLU A 326 4.97 -19.88 -25.30
C GLU A 326 4.87 -18.54 -26.06
N GLU A 327 5.43 -17.47 -25.50
CA GLU A 327 5.40 -16.13 -26.12
C GLU A 327 6.45 -15.97 -27.24
N GLU A 328 7.48 -16.82 -27.26
CA GLU A 328 8.60 -16.80 -28.21
C GLU A 328 9.27 -15.41 -28.34
N ASP A 329 9.17 -14.57 -27.30
CA ASP A 329 9.74 -13.22 -27.28
C ASP A 329 11.20 -13.26 -26.80
N PHE A 330 12.11 -13.12 -27.76
CA PHE A 330 13.55 -13.12 -27.52
C PHE A 330 13.98 -12.00 -26.55
N ASN A 331 13.36 -10.81 -26.60
CA ASN A 331 13.72 -9.71 -25.70
C ASN A 331 13.33 -10.03 -24.25
N LYS A 332 12.18 -10.67 -24.04
CA LYS A 332 11.78 -11.13 -22.71
C LYS A 332 12.73 -12.20 -22.17
N TYR A 333 13.19 -13.12 -23.01
CA TYR A 333 14.23 -14.10 -22.64
C TYR A 333 15.56 -13.43 -22.25
N ILE A 334 16.03 -12.47 -23.05
CA ILE A 334 17.23 -11.69 -22.73
C ILE A 334 17.06 -10.95 -21.39
N ASN A 335 15.89 -10.35 -21.16
CA ASN A 335 15.61 -9.67 -19.90
C ASN A 335 15.56 -10.64 -18.71
N TYR A 336 14.99 -11.83 -18.86
CA TYR A 336 15.00 -12.86 -17.82
C TYR A 336 16.42 -13.31 -17.46
N ILE A 337 17.30 -13.50 -18.46
CA ILE A 337 18.68 -13.95 -18.24
C ILE A 337 19.52 -12.86 -17.58
N HIS A 338 19.42 -11.62 -18.07
CA HIS A 338 20.30 -10.53 -17.63
C HIS A 338 19.75 -9.74 -16.43
N ASN A 339 18.41 -9.61 -16.31
CA ASN A 339 17.73 -8.90 -15.22
C ASN A 339 16.59 -9.75 -14.62
N PRO A 340 16.89 -10.95 -14.07
CA PRO A 340 15.87 -11.87 -13.58
C PRO A 340 14.97 -11.25 -12.51
N LYS A 341 15.49 -10.36 -11.65
CA LYS A 341 14.66 -9.70 -10.62
C LYS A 341 13.55 -8.85 -11.25
N ASP A 342 13.87 -8.07 -12.28
CA ASP A 342 12.91 -7.20 -12.95
C ASP A 342 11.90 -8.03 -13.73
N HIS A 343 12.35 -9.10 -14.38
CA HIS A 343 11.47 -10.02 -15.09
C HIS A 343 10.49 -10.73 -14.15
N PHE A 344 10.94 -11.18 -12.97
CA PHE A 344 10.03 -11.76 -11.97
C PHE A 344 9.01 -10.73 -11.49
N LYS A 345 9.44 -9.49 -11.23
CA LYS A 345 8.55 -8.41 -10.79
C LYS A 345 7.49 -8.11 -11.87
N SER A 346 7.90 -8.01 -13.13
CA SER A 346 6.96 -7.80 -14.24
C SER A 346 6.02 -8.98 -14.40
N PHE A 347 6.54 -10.22 -14.36
CA PHE A 347 5.71 -11.42 -14.48
C PHE A 347 4.65 -11.50 -13.38
N ILE A 348 5.03 -11.32 -12.10
CA ILE A 348 4.08 -11.31 -10.99
C ILE A 348 3.02 -10.23 -11.19
N ARG A 349 3.42 -9.01 -11.55
CA ARG A 349 2.47 -7.91 -11.80
C ARG A 349 1.49 -8.26 -12.92
N ASP A 350 1.99 -8.75 -14.04
CA ASP A 350 1.19 -9.06 -15.22
C ASP A 350 0.22 -10.22 -14.92
N GLU A 351 0.66 -11.19 -14.12
CA GLU A 351 -0.17 -12.32 -13.69
C GLU A 351 -1.28 -11.92 -12.71
N VAL A 352 -0.96 -11.07 -11.73
CA VAL A 352 -1.96 -10.51 -10.81
C VAL A 352 -2.96 -9.65 -11.58
N SER A 353 -2.48 -8.83 -12.51
CA SER A 353 -3.32 -8.02 -13.39
C SER A 353 -4.26 -8.90 -14.21
N ARG A 354 -3.75 -10.00 -14.79
CA ARG A 354 -4.56 -10.95 -15.55
C ARG A 354 -5.60 -11.66 -14.68
N TYR A 355 -5.20 -12.17 -13.53
CA TYR A 355 -6.11 -12.80 -12.57
C TYR A 355 -7.26 -11.87 -12.16
N MET A 356 -6.93 -10.62 -11.81
CA MET A 356 -7.92 -9.59 -11.49
C MET A 356 -8.83 -9.28 -12.67
N THR A 357 -8.25 -9.13 -13.87
CA THR A 357 -8.98 -8.84 -15.10
C THR A 357 -9.93 -9.98 -15.46
N ASP A 358 -9.50 -11.23 -15.35
CA ASP A 358 -10.31 -12.40 -15.66
C ASP A 358 -11.48 -12.53 -14.68
N LYS A 359 -11.22 -12.43 -13.36
CA LYS A 359 -12.30 -12.46 -12.35
C LYS A 359 -13.30 -11.32 -12.55
N PHE A 360 -12.82 -10.10 -12.81
CA PHE A 360 -13.68 -8.92 -12.97
C PHE A 360 -14.44 -8.93 -14.31
N SER A 361 -13.78 -9.32 -15.40
CA SER A 361 -14.38 -9.37 -16.74
C SER A 361 -15.45 -10.47 -16.86
N VAL A 362 -15.26 -11.60 -16.17
CA VAL A 362 -16.22 -12.72 -16.19
C VAL A 362 -17.46 -12.40 -15.35
N SER A 363 -17.30 -11.76 -14.19
CA SER A 363 -18.39 -11.64 -13.21
C SER A 363 -18.93 -10.21 -13.03
N VAL A 364 -18.05 -9.22 -12.85
CA VAL A 364 -18.43 -7.87 -12.42
C VAL A 364 -18.82 -6.99 -13.60
N SER A 365 -17.99 -6.93 -14.64
CA SER A 365 -18.18 -6.02 -15.79
C SER A 365 -19.51 -6.25 -16.54
N PRO A 366 -19.89 -7.49 -16.92
CA PRO A 366 -21.15 -7.74 -17.63
C PRO A 366 -22.36 -7.39 -16.75
N THR A 367 -22.31 -7.77 -15.48
CA THR A 367 -23.36 -7.50 -14.49
C THR A 367 -23.56 -6.01 -14.29
N MET A 368 -22.46 -5.24 -14.18
CA MET A 368 -22.50 -3.79 -14.00
C MET A 368 -23.09 -3.08 -15.22
N LYS A 369 -22.69 -3.47 -16.43
CA LYS A 369 -23.24 -2.94 -17.69
C LYS A 369 -24.73 -3.26 -17.84
N GLU A 370 -25.16 -4.48 -17.50
CA GLU A 370 -26.56 -4.88 -17.52
C GLU A 370 -27.38 -4.03 -16.52
N ASN A 371 -26.85 -3.80 -15.31
CA ASN A 371 -27.51 -2.98 -14.28
C ASN A 371 -27.64 -1.51 -14.69
N ILE A 372 -26.59 -0.91 -15.27
CA ILE A 372 -26.63 0.49 -15.77
C ILE A 372 -27.70 0.63 -16.85
N LYS A 373 -27.73 -0.29 -17.82
CA LYS A 373 -28.75 -0.29 -18.88
C LYS A 373 -30.16 -0.44 -18.32
N LEU A 374 -30.35 -1.34 -17.35
CA LEU A 374 -31.63 -1.53 -16.68
C LEU A 374 -32.07 -0.29 -15.91
N MET A 375 -31.13 0.38 -15.23
CA MET A 375 -31.38 1.62 -14.50
C MET A 375 -31.78 2.76 -15.44
N GLN A 376 -31.08 2.90 -16.57
CA GLN A 376 -31.43 3.85 -17.62
C GLN A 376 -32.87 3.61 -18.12
N GLN A 377 -33.21 2.35 -18.43
CA GLN A 377 -34.56 1.99 -18.89
C GLN A 377 -35.64 2.33 -17.86
N LYS A 378 -35.37 2.08 -16.57
CA LYS A 378 -36.30 2.38 -15.47
C LYS A 378 -36.51 3.88 -15.27
N ILE A 379 -35.45 4.67 -15.32
CA ILE A 379 -35.54 6.14 -15.24
C ILE A 379 -36.32 6.71 -16.43
N MET A 380 -36.03 6.23 -17.65
CA MET A 380 -36.77 6.63 -18.84
C MET A 380 -38.25 6.29 -18.75
N LYS A 381 -38.57 5.08 -18.29
CA LYS A 381 -39.95 4.63 -18.11
C LYS A 381 -40.69 5.46 -17.06
N ALA A 382 -40.06 5.73 -15.92
CA ALA A 382 -40.64 6.55 -14.87
C ALA A 382 -40.92 7.98 -15.35
N ALA A 383 -40.00 8.59 -16.10
CA ALA A 383 -40.20 9.93 -16.68
C ALA A 383 -41.41 9.95 -17.63
N HIS A 384 -41.52 8.93 -18.50
CA HIS A 384 -42.62 8.85 -19.46
C HIS A 384 -43.98 8.67 -18.78
N GLU A 385 -44.07 7.74 -17.84
CA GLU A 385 -45.33 7.49 -17.10
C GLU A 385 -45.73 8.67 -16.20
N SER A 386 -44.76 9.41 -15.66
CA SER A 386 -45.05 10.62 -14.86
C SER A 386 -45.59 11.74 -15.73
N THR A 387 -45.04 11.90 -16.94
CA THR A 387 -45.52 12.87 -17.93
C THR A 387 -46.96 12.56 -18.34
N GLU A 388 -47.25 11.29 -18.63
CA GLU A 388 -48.61 10.86 -18.98
C GLU A 388 -49.59 11.05 -17.82
N HIS A 389 -49.17 10.73 -16.59
CA HIS A 389 -49.99 10.92 -15.39
C HIS A 389 -50.36 12.40 -15.18
N VAL A 390 -49.43 13.32 -15.41
CA VAL A 390 -49.69 14.75 -15.30
C VAL A 390 -50.60 15.25 -16.41
N ARG A 391 -50.41 14.76 -17.65
CA ARG A 391 -51.25 15.10 -18.80
C ARG A 391 -52.71 14.70 -18.61
N ILE A 392 -52.96 13.49 -18.08
CA ILE A 392 -54.31 12.98 -17.83
C ILE A 392 -54.99 13.74 -16.69
N ASN A 393 -54.24 14.07 -15.62
CA ASN A 393 -54.80 14.68 -14.42
C ASN A 393 -54.74 16.21 -14.38
N SER A 394 -54.32 16.87 -15.48
CA SER A 394 -54.11 18.32 -15.56
C SER A 394 -53.23 18.86 -14.41
N GLY A 395 -52.15 18.13 -14.09
CA GLY A 395 -51.24 18.47 -13.00
C GLY A 395 -50.12 19.45 -13.38
N ASP A 396 -49.32 19.81 -12.39
CA ASP A 396 -48.14 20.66 -12.53
C ASP A 396 -46.82 19.87 -12.39
N VAL A 397 -45.70 20.58 -12.39
CA VAL A 397 -44.36 20.00 -12.16
C VAL A 397 -44.26 19.33 -10.79
N GLY A 398 -44.94 19.84 -9.76
CA GLY A 398 -44.98 19.21 -8.44
C GLY A 398 -45.59 17.81 -8.51
N LEU A 399 -46.72 17.67 -9.20
CA LEU A 399 -47.34 16.37 -9.44
C LEU A 399 -46.44 15.44 -10.28
N TRP A 400 -45.69 15.99 -11.23
CA TRP A 400 -44.72 15.24 -12.03
C TRP A 400 -43.61 14.66 -11.14
N LEU A 401 -42.97 15.50 -10.33
CA LEU A 401 -41.85 15.12 -9.45
C LEU A 401 -42.29 14.08 -8.42
N LYS A 402 -43.50 14.25 -7.86
CA LYS A 402 -44.08 13.27 -6.95
C LYS A 402 -44.32 11.91 -7.61
N SER A 403 -44.92 11.90 -8.80
CA SER A 403 -45.15 10.67 -9.58
C SER A 403 -43.83 10.00 -9.97
N PHE A 404 -42.84 10.80 -10.40
CA PHE A 404 -41.53 10.33 -10.83
C PHE A 404 -40.73 9.70 -9.69
N THR A 405 -40.66 10.38 -8.54
CA THR A 405 -39.98 9.84 -7.34
C THR A 405 -40.68 8.62 -6.79
N GLN A 406 -42.02 8.58 -6.81
CA GLN A 406 -42.78 7.40 -6.40
C GLN A 406 -42.49 6.20 -7.32
N LYS A 407 -42.41 6.43 -8.64
CA LYS A 407 -42.09 5.40 -9.64
C LYS A 407 -40.63 4.96 -9.64
N LEU A 408 -39.73 5.74 -9.05
CA LEU A 408 -38.32 5.38 -8.87
C LEU A 408 -37.99 4.89 -7.46
N SER A 409 -38.96 4.86 -6.55
CA SER A 409 -38.74 4.40 -5.17
C SER A 409 -38.25 2.95 -5.06
N ASP A 410 -38.57 2.11 -6.05
CA ASP A 410 -38.04 0.74 -6.16
C ASP A 410 -36.64 0.69 -6.78
N VAL A 411 -36.15 1.77 -7.41
CA VAL A 411 -34.94 1.82 -8.22
C VAL A 411 -33.82 2.63 -7.57
N LEU A 412 -34.15 3.79 -7.00
CA LEU A 412 -33.24 4.74 -6.39
C LEU A 412 -33.64 5.00 -4.94
N ILE A 413 -32.65 5.29 -4.09
CA ILE A 413 -32.88 5.81 -2.75
C ILE A 413 -33.02 7.34 -2.91
N SER A 414 -34.15 7.78 -3.45
CA SER A 414 -34.50 9.20 -3.55
C SER A 414 -35.93 9.42 -3.04
N SER A 415 -36.16 10.58 -2.45
CA SER A 415 -37.45 11.00 -1.92
C SER A 415 -37.92 12.29 -2.58
N GLU A 416 -39.23 12.54 -2.54
CA GLU A 416 -39.84 13.81 -2.96
C GLU A 416 -39.20 15.02 -2.25
N LYS A 417 -38.71 14.83 -1.02
CA LYS A 417 -38.04 15.87 -0.24
C LYS A 417 -36.67 16.28 -0.78
N ASP A 418 -35.98 15.38 -1.50
CA ASP A 418 -34.66 15.66 -2.08
C ASP A 418 -34.73 16.55 -3.32
N LEU A 419 -35.94 16.77 -3.85
CA LEU A 419 -36.23 17.60 -5.03
C LEU A 419 -36.99 18.88 -4.69
N ASN A 420 -37.37 19.07 -3.42
CA ASN A 420 -38.09 20.25 -2.95
C ASN A 420 -37.10 21.36 -2.57
N GLY A 421 -37.10 22.47 -3.33
CA GLY A 421 -36.23 23.61 -3.05
C GLY A 421 -36.02 24.60 -4.20
N VAL A 422 -36.52 24.29 -5.40
CA VAL A 422 -36.41 25.15 -6.59
C VAL A 422 -37.79 25.68 -6.96
N LYS A 423 -37.92 26.96 -7.29
CA LYS A 423 -39.19 27.51 -7.82
C LYS A 423 -39.52 26.83 -9.14
N HIS A 424 -40.76 26.36 -9.29
CA HIS A 424 -41.23 25.62 -10.47
C HIS A 424 -42.13 26.46 -11.38
N ASP A 425 -42.32 27.75 -11.06
CA ASP A 425 -43.35 28.62 -11.64
C ASP A 425 -43.22 28.80 -13.17
N ASP A 426 -42.02 28.56 -13.74
CA ASP A 426 -41.72 28.73 -15.17
C ASP A 426 -41.26 27.43 -15.89
N VAL A 427 -41.36 26.26 -15.24
CA VAL A 427 -40.86 24.99 -15.81
C VAL A 427 -42.00 24.18 -16.42
N ASP A 428 -41.89 23.83 -17.70
CA ASP A 428 -42.80 22.88 -18.35
C ASP A 428 -42.41 21.43 -17.98
N PHE A 429 -43.38 20.60 -17.59
CA PHE A 429 -43.13 19.18 -17.34
C PHE A 429 -42.69 18.42 -18.60
N ASN A 430 -43.00 18.91 -19.81
CA ASN A 430 -42.47 18.35 -21.05
C ASN A 430 -40.94 18.55 -21.16
N LEU A 431 -40.44 19.68 -20.68
CA LEU A 431 -38.99 19.96 -20.62
C LEU A 431 -38.26 18.92 -19.77
N LEU A 432 -38.87 18.48 -18.65
CA LEU A 432 -38.27 17.46 -17.78
C LEU A 432 -38.10 16.11 -18.48
N LEU A 433 -39.09 15.71 -19.28
CA LEU A 433 -39.00 14.49 -20.08
C LEU A 433 -37.93 14.60 -21.16
N ASP A 434 -37.86 15.74 -21.86
CA ASP A 434 -36.93 15.96 -22.96
C ASP A 434 -35.48 16.03 -22.47
N VAL A 435 -35.23 16.76 -21.36
CA VAL A 435 -33.91 16.78 -20.70
C VAL A 435 -33.51 15.37 -20.26
N THR A 436 -34.45 14.59 -19.70
CA THR A 436 -34.15 13.20 -19.29
C THR A 436 -33.79 12.33 -20.51
N LYS A 437 -34.52 12.48 -21.64
CA LYS A 437 -34.21 11.75 -22.89
C LYS A 437 -32.84 12.12 -23.47
N GLN A 438 -32.47 13.39 -23.39
CA GLN A 438 -31.25 13.91 -23.99
C GLN A 438 -30.01 13.61 -23.13
N GLU A 439 -30.07 13.87 -21.82
CA GLU A 439 -28.89 13.84 -20.94
C GLU A 439 -28.60 12.47 -20.35
N LEU A 440 -29.64 11.68 -20.04
CA LEU A 440 -29.48 10.40 -19.36
C LEU A 440 -28.60 9.40 -20.14
N PRO A 441 -28.70 9.25 -21.47
CA PRO A 441 -27.82 8.35 -22.22
C PRO A 441 -26.34 8.75 -22.12
N ALA A 442 -26.04 10.05 -22.15
CA ALA A 442 -24.67 10.55 -22.05
C ALA A 442 -24.09 10.29 -20.65
N ILE A 443 -24.85 10.57 -19.59
CA ILE A 443 -24.46 10.30 -18.19
C ILE A 443 -24.22 8.80 -17.97
N MET A 444 -25.13 7.94 -18.45
CA MET A 444 -24.99 6.49 -18.29
C MET A 444 -23.81 5.93 -19.08
N SER A 445 -23.50 6.50 -20.25
CA SER A 445 -22.30 6.18 -21.03
C SER A 445 -21.02 6.57 -20.28
N ASP A 446 -20.96 7.77 -19.70
CA ASP A 446 -19.82 8.23 -18.90
C ASP A 446 -19.60 7.33 -17.66
N ILE A 447 -20.66 7.00 -16.92
CA ILE A 447 -20.58 6.06 -15.78
C ILE A 447 -20.06 4.70 -16.24
N SER A 448 -20.56 4.18 -17.37
CA SER A 448 -20.11 2.88 -17.90
C SER A 448 -18.64 2.90 -18.32
N ASN A 449 -18.13 4.02 -18.85
CA ASN A 449 -16.74 4.15 -19.26
C ASN A 449 -15.79 4.26 -18.06
N ARG A 450 -16.21 4.96 -16.99
CA ARG A 450 -15.44 5.09 -15.75
C ARG A 450 -15.26 3.77 -14.99
N LEU A 451 -16.07 2.76 -15.31
CA LEU A 451 -16.01 1.43 -14.72
C LEU A 451 -15.19 0.43 -15.56
N ASN A 452 -14.47 0.91 -16.59
CA ASN A 452 -13.49 0.10 -17.32
C ASN A 452 -12.30 -0.23 -16.41
N ILE A 453 -11.87 -1.51 -16.44
CA ILE A 453 -10.74 -2.02 -15.67
C ILE A 453 -9.46 -1.26 -16.03
N GLU A 454 -9.22 -0.97 -17.31
CA GLU A 454 -8.01 -0.24 -17.75
C GLU A 454 -7.88 1.11 -17.02
N THR A 455 -8.99 1.82 -16.83
CA THR A 455 -9.03 3.11 -16.10
C THR A 455 -8.89 2.95 -14.58
N LEU A 456 -9.29 1.80 -14.03
CA LEU A 456 -9.11 1.44 -12.62
C LEU A 456 -7.65 1.02 -12.33
N ILE A 457 -7.05 0.22 -13.21
CA ILE A 457 -5.65 -0.22 -13.13
C ILE A 457 -4.72 0.97 -13.36
N GLU A 458 -4.96 1.83 -14.36
CA GLU A 458 -4.17 3.06 -14.56
C GLU A 458 -4.16 3.94 -13.30
N LYS A 459 -5.29 4.06 -12.60
CA LYS A 459 -5.38 4.82 -11.33
C LYS A 459 -4.68 4.15 -10.15
N LEU A 460 -4.49 2.84 -10.18
CA LEU A 460 -3.69 2.09 -9.22
C LEU A 460 -2.19 2.22 -9.53
N ASP A 461 -1.82 2.24 -10.82
CA ASP A 461 -0.45 2.34 -11.33
C ASP A 461 0.23 3.69 -11.02
N TYR A 462 -0.54 4.78 -10.84
CA TYR A 462 0.02 6.09 -10.47
C TYR A 462 0.63 6.16 -9.06
N THR A 463 0.43 5.14 -8.20
CA THR A 463 0.82 5.22 -6.78
C THR A 463 2.03 4.38 -6.36
N CYS A 464 2.80 3.83 -7.29
CA CYS A 464 4.05 3.15 -6.94
C CYS A 464 5.14 3.37 -7.99
N LYS A 465 5.72 4.58 -8.00
CA LYS A 465 7.01 4.84 -8.67
C LYS A 465 8.04 5.31 -7.64
N PRO A 466 8.89 4.41 -7.14
CA PRO A 466 10.17 4.75 -6.53
C PRO A 466 11.29 4.69 -7.58
N ASP A 467 11.02 5.18 -8.79
CA ASP A 467 12.00 5.18 -9.89
C ASP A 467 12.58 6.59 -10.02
N GLU A 468 13.53 6.93 -9.16
CA GLU A 468 14.62 7.89 -9.42
C GLU A 468 15.52 7.92 -8.18
N LEU A 469 16.73 7.34 -8.28
CA LEU A 469 17.98 7.93 -7.79
C LEU A 469 19.14 6.98 -8.09
N LEU A 470 19.97 7.45 -9.02
CA LEU A 470 21.19 6.86 -9.53
C LEU A 470 22.34 6.94 -8.51
N SER A 471 23.03 5.81 -8.37
CA SER A 471 24.48 5.62 -8.27
C SER A 471 25.35 6.50 -7.35
N ASP A 472 25.88 5.83 -6.32
CA ASP A 472 27.31 5.57 -6.09
C ASP A 472 28.28 6.67 -5.63
N GLN A 473 28.65 6.51 -4.34
CA GLN A 473 30.01 6.14 -3.89
C GLN A 473 30.83 7.10 -3.00
N LEU A 474 30.90 6.67 -1.72
CA LEU A 474 32.07 6.45 -0.84
C LEU A 474 32.19 7.37 0.36
N SER A 475 32.39 6.78 1.55
CA SER A 475 33.06 7.37 2.74
C SER A 475 33.03 6.41 3.95
N ILE A 476 33.18 6.83 5.22
CA ILE A 476 33.55 6.03 6.42
C ILE A 476 32.39 5.94 7.45
N SER A 477 32.35 4.87 8.27
CA SER A 477 31.16 4.28 8.91
C SER A 477 30.84 4.77 10.31
N VAL A 478 29.54 4.82 10.59
CA VAL A 478 28.93 4.59 11.91
C VAL A 478 27.91 3.46 11.68
N LEU A 479 28.23 2.21 12.01
CA LEU A 479 27.24 1.14 11.89
C LEU A 479 26.27 1.24 13.06
N ILE A 480 24.98 1.31 12.74
CA ILE A 480 23.91 0.86 13.61
C ILE A 480 23.68 -0.61 13.29
N PHE A 481 23.75 -1.46 14.30
CA PHE A 481 23.08 -2.75 14.26
C PHE A 481 21.89 -2.66 15.17
N ALA A 482 20.71 -3.05 14.70
CA ALA A 482 19.56 -3.18 15.58
C ALA A 482 18.67 -4.32 15.10
N ARG A 483 18.16 -5.04 16.10
CA ARG A 483 17.04 -5.96 16.02
C ARG A 483 15.82 -5.16 15.53
N CYS A 484 15.12 -5.60 14.48
CA CYS A 484 13.83 -5.03 14.08
C CYS A 484 12.67 -5.81 14.71
#